data_AF-A0A0W0TWU9-F1
#
_entry.id   AF-A0A0W0TWU9-F1
#
_cell.length_a   1.000
_cell.length_b   1.000
_cell.length_c   1.000
_cell.angle_alpha   90.00
_cell.angle_beta   90.00
_cell.angle_gamma   90.00
#
_symmetry.space_group_name_H-M   'P 1'
#
loop_
_entity.id
_entity.type
_entity.pdbx_description
1 polymer ?
#
loop_
_entity_poly.entity_id
_entity_poly.type
_entity_poly.pdbx_seq_one_letter_code
_entity_poly.pdbx_strand_id
1 'polypeptide(L)'
;MSTYWKYKNLSIFAYGKEENTAGPTTDVDQACRDWNRWARGAEICPIRINGIPLPQALANAGIEVKNPGDTFADNDELIAFFKNHLFNKYDLAIQNDLVMQALMHFHQAGFPFATNYCVSNVNAGAVRACEPQTTIDFIPTDNGLQIKEEQIYKKISTNNRVYETHGNEYYAKTTTTSLFNPQGITLLDLEIDCPNADAATIFDKRKLWDQICQYIKNILIDYKLLCDSLAETKEIEPLIRFDR
;
A
#
# COMPACT_ATOMS: atom_id res chain seq x y z
N MET A 1 -4.42 9.98 27.60
CA MET A 1 -5.61 9.69 26.77
C MET A 1 -5.16 9.86 25.32
N SER A 2 -5.04 8.78 24.55
CA SER A 2 -4.70 8.87 23.14
C SER A 2 -5.92 9.37 22.39
N THR A 3 -5.87 10.62 21.98
CA THR A 3 -6.80 11.22 21.02
C THR A 3 -6.79 10.34 19.76
N TYR A 4 -7.89 9.66 19.43
CA TYR A 4 -8.02 8.83 18.22
C TYR A 4 -8.50 9.72 17.07
N TRP A 5 -7.76 9.75 15.96
CA TRP A 5 -8.04 10.60 14.81
C TRP A 5 -8.06 9.73 13.56
N LYS A 6 -9.26 9.42 13.06
CA LYS A 6 -9.44 8.74 11.77
C LYS A 6 -9.58 9.78 10.66
N TYR A 7 -8.60 9.85 9.79
CA TYR A 7 -8.62 10.76 8.64
C TYR A 7 -8.69 9.96 7.34
N LYS A 8 -9.65 10.32 6.48
CA LYS A 8 -9.69 9.87 5.08
C LYS A 8 -9.12 10.97 4.21
N ASN A 9 -7.94 10.76 3.63
CA ASN A 9 -7.30 11.74 2.75
C ASN A 9 -6.67 11.12 1.52
N LEU A 10 -7.49 11.00 0.49
CA LEU A 10 -7.05 10.46 -0.80
C LEU A 10 -6.03 11.38 -1.50
N SER A 11 -5.88 12.66 -1.09
CA SER A 11 -4.97 13.61 -1.76
C SER A 11 -3.49 13.31 -1.57
N ILE A 12 -3.12 12.50 -0.56
CA ILE A 12 -1.73 12.09 -0.32
C ILE A 12 -1.34 10.96 -1.27
N PHE A 13 -2.31 10.16 -1.72
CA PHE A 13 -2.05 9.01 -2.57
C PHE A 13 -2.01 9.44 -4.04
N ALA A 14 -0.82 9.33 -4.64
CA ALA A 14 -0.61 9.64 -6.05
C ALA A 14 0.31 8.59 -6.69
N TYR A 15 -0.19 7.37 -6.86
CA TYR A 15 0.53 6.34 -7.60
C TYR A 15 0.58 6.69 -9.10
N GLY A 16 1.76 6.64 -9.72
CA GLY A 16 1.97 6.91 -11.15
C GLY A 16 2.22 8.38 -11.52
N LYS A 17 2.25 9.32 -10.56
CA LYS A 17 2.77 10.68 -10.79
C LYS A 17 4.23 10.75 -10.33
N GLU A 18 5.12 11.20 -11.22
CA GLU A 18 6.59 11.24 -11.03
C GLU A 18 7.02 11.89 -9.72
N GLU A 19 6.22 12.80 -9.17
CA GLU A 19 6.56 13.54 -7.95
C GLU A 19 6.47 12.72 -6.65
N ASN A 20 5.77 11.57 -6.62
CA ASN A 20 5.43 10.92 -5.34
C ASN A 20 5.51 9.38 -5.29
N THR A 21 5.73 8.67 -6.39
CA THR A 21 5.90 7.19 -6.44
C THR A 21 6.84 6.80 -7.58
N ALA A 22 7.48 5.62 -7.52
CA ALA A 22 8.40 5.19 -8.59
C ALA A 22 7.69 4.74 -9.89
N GLY A 23 6.35 4.82 -9.96
CA GLY A 23 5.57 4.43 -11.14
C GLY A 23 5.72 2.94 -11.50
N PRO A 24 5.27 2.52 -12.70
CA PRO A 24 5.63 1.24 -13.29
C PRO A 24 7.11 1.20 -13.69
N THR A 25 7.74 0.03 -13.59
CA THR A 25 9.09 -0.23 -14.12
C THR A 25 9.03 -0.98 -15.45
N THR A 26 9.97 -0.67 -16.36
CA THR A 26 10.22 -1.48 -17.56
C THR A 26 11.15 -2.67 -17.30
N ASP A 27 11.85 -2.68 -16.15
CA ASP A 27 12.68 -3.78 -15.69
C ASP A 27 11.81 -4.81 -14.95
N VAL A 28 11.23 -5.74 -15.70
CA VAL A 28 10.36 -6.80 -15.17
C VAL A 28 11.12 -7.78 -14.26
N ASP A 29 12.44 -7.90 -14.40
CA ASP A 29 13.27 -8.75 -13.54
C ASP A 29 13.36 -8.18 -12.11
N GLN A 30 13.09 -6.87 -11.94
CA GLN A 30 13.06 -6.24 -10.63
C GLN A 30 11.99 -6.86 -9.72
N ALA A 31 10.81 -7.18 -10.26
CA ALA A 31 9.76 -7.85 -9.50
C ALA A 31 10.23 -9.22 -9.01
N CYS A 32 10.84 -10.03 -9.88
CA CYS A 32 11.37 -11.34 -9.48
C CYS A 32 12.43 -11.24 -8.38
N ARG A 33 13.39 -10.31 -8.49
CA ARG A 33 14.40 -10.07 -7.45
C ARG A 33 13.77 -9.66 -6.11
N ASP A 34 12.77 -8.79 -6.14
CA ASP A 34 12.08 -8.31 -4.93
C ASP A 34 11.25 -9.41 -4.27
N TRP A 35 10.50 -10.18 -5.04
CA TRP A 35 9.73 -11.32 -4.54
C TRP A 35 10.63 -12.41 -3.97
N ASN A 36 11.75 -12.73 -4.62
CA ASN A 36 12.77 -13.63 -4.09
C ASN A 36 13.40 -13.11 -2.80
N ARG A 37 13.56 -11.78 -2.64
CA ARG A 37 14.02 -11.18 -1.37
C ARG A 37 12.96 -11.33 -0.27
N TRP A 38 11.69 -11.05 -0.55
CA TRP A 38 10.62 -11.17 0.45
C TRP A 38 10.34 -12.62 0.86
N ALA A 39 10.43 -13.57 -0.07
CA ALA A 39 10.25 -15.00 0.22
C ALA A 39 11.26 -15.55 1.24
N ARG A 40 12.46 -14.95 1.32
CA ARG A 40 13.53 -15.40 2.23
C ARG A 40 13.32 -14.97 3.68
N GLY A 41 12.53 -13.94 3.95
CA GLY A 41 12.34 -13.42 5.32
C GLY A 41 13.61 -12.85 5.98
N ALA A 42 14.68 -12.59 5.22
CA ALA A 42 15.92 -11.96 5.71
C ALA A 42 15.70 -10.50 6.15
N GLU A 43 14.71 -9.84 5.55
CA GLU A 43 14.01 -8.68 6.11
C GLU A 43 12.65 -9.15 6.62
N ILE A 44 12.03 -8.43 7.58
CA ILE A 44 10.63 -8.68 7.98
C ILE A 44 9.78 -8.70 6.71
N CYS A 45 9.36 -9.91 6.28
CA CYS A 45 8.64 -10.09 5.04
C CYS A 45 7.32 -9.30 5.11
N PRO A 46 7.14 -8.25 4.29
CA PRO A 46 5.94 -7.44 4.37
C PRO A 46 4.76 -8.15 3.69
N ILE A 47 5.03 -9.12 2.81
CA ILE A 47 4.02 -9.69 1.92
C ILE A 47 3.24 -10.83 2.58
N ARG A 48 1.92 -10.75 2.42
CA ARG A 48 0.94 -11.78 2.76
C ARG A 48 0.03 -12.04 1.57
N ILE A 49 -0.51 -13.25 1.51
CA ILE A 49 -1.55 -13.65 0.56
C ILE A 49 -2.70 -14.23 1.38
N ASN A 50 -3.87 -13.58 1.35
CA ASN A 50 -5.01 -13.90 2.21
C ASN A 50 -4.62 -14.01 3.70
N GLY A 51 -3.82 -13.06 4.19
CA GLY A 51 -3.33 -13.01 5.56
C GLY A 51 -2.19 -13.99 5.87
N ILE A 52 -1.86 -14.93 4.98
CA ILE A 52 -0.79 -15.91 5.15
C ILE A 52 0.55 -15.28 4.71
N PRO A 53 1.61 -15.29 5.53
CA PRO A 53 2.93 -14.79 5.12
C PRO A 53 3.43 -15.46 3.84
N LEU A 54 4.06 -14.70 2.94
CA LEU A 54 4.53 -15.20 1.64
C LEU A 54 5.34 -16.51 1.72
N PRO A 55 6.32 -16.68 2.64
CA PRO A 55 7.06 -17.95 2.73
C PRO A 55 6.15 -19.16 2.99
N GLN A 56 5.13 -18.98 3.83
CA GLN A 56 4.15 -20.04 4.12
C GLN A 56 3.19 -20.25 2.94
N ALA A 57 2.78 -19.19 2.24
CA ALA A 57 1.95 -19.30 1.05
C ALA A 57 2.66 -20.07 -0.07
N LEU A 58 3.96 -19.84 -0.25
CA LEU A 58 4.81 -20.58 -1.20
C LEU A 58 4.95 -22.05 -0.81
N ALA A 59 5.21 -22.34 0.47
CA ALA A 59 5.27 -23.71 0.96
C ALA A 59 3.95 -24.45 0.73
N ASN A 60 2.81 -23.79 0.97
CA ASN A 60 1.48 -24.36 0.70
C ASN A 60 1.24 -24.61 -0.80
N ALA A 61 1.87 -23.83 -1.67
CA ALA A 61 1.84 -24.01 -3.12
C ALA A 61 2.82 -25.08 -3.63
N GLY A 62 3.61 -25.70 -2.73
CA GLY A 62 4.66 -26.66 -3.12
C GLY A 62 5.88 -26.00 -3.74
N ILE A 63 6.06 -24.69 -3.57
CA ILE A 63 7.21 -23.94 -4.06
C ILE A 63 8.27 -23.90 -2.96
N GLU A 64 9.44 -24.45 -3.25
CA GLU A 64 10.55 -24.51 -2.31
C GLU A 64 11.28 -23.16 -2.23
N VAL A 65 11.41 -22.61 -1.02
CA VAL A 65 12.20 -21.40 -0.77
C VAL A 65 13.68 -21.79 -0.67
N LYS A 66 14.44 -21.60 -1.75
CA LYS A 66 15.87 -21.95 -1.83
C LYS A 66 16.80 -20.79 -1.40
N ASN A 67 17.96 -21.15 -0.86
CA ASN A 67 19.05 -20.22 -0.50
C ASN A 67 19.87 -19.78 -1.73
N PRO A 68 20.46 -18.57 -1.67
CA PRO A 68 19.90 -17.32 -2.18
C PRO A 68 19.91 -17.22 -3.71
N GLY A 69 18.74 -16.96 -4.32
CA GLY A 69 18.59 -16.69 -5.76
C GLY A 69 17.37 -17.34 -6.42
N ASP A 70 16.86 -18.43 -5.84
CA ASP A 70 16.12 -19.42 -6.64
C ASP A 70 14.74 -19.81 -6.09
N THR A 71 14.00 -18.93 -5.39
CA THR A 71 12.58 -19.28 -5.07
C THR A 71 11.77 -19.30 -6.36
N PHE A 72 11.92 -18.25 -7.15
CA PHE A 72 11.60 -18.22 -8.57
C PHE A 72 12.93 -18.16 -9.33
N ALA A 73 13.20 -19.16 -10.17
CA ALA A 73 14.43 -19.23 -10.97
C ALA A 73 14.47 -18.14 -12.06
N ASP A 74 13.30 -17.79 -12.58
CA ASP A 74 13.12 -16.80 -13.64
C ASP A 74 11.73 -16.12 -13.52
N ASN A 75 11.42 -15.23 -14.46
CA ASN A 75 10.11 -14.60 -14.52
C ASN A 75 9.00 -15.59 -14.86
N ASP A 76 9.26 -16.69 -15.56
CA ASP A 76 8.22 -17.64 -15.97
C ASP A 76 7.65 -18.37 -14.74
N GLU A 77 8.50 -18.73 -13.78
CA GLU A 77 8.04 -19.30 -12.50
C GLU A 77 7.22 -18.29 -11.68
N LEU A 78 7.64 -17.01 -11.63
CA LEU A 78 6.87 -15.97 -10.95
C LEU A 78 5.52 -15.70 -11.67
N ILE A 79 5.52 -15.69 -12.99
CA ILE A 79 4.33 -15.56 -13.84
C ILE A 79 3.36 -16.69 -13.53
N ALA A 80 3.84 -17.93 -13.51
CA ALA A 80 3.02 -19.10 -13.18
C ALA A 80 2.42 -18.97 -11.78
N PHE A 81 3.21 -18.51 -10.80
CA PHE A 81 2.73 -18.27 -9.45
C PHE A 81 1.63 -17.20 -9.41
N PHE A 82 1.80 -16.05 -10.07
CA PHE A 82 0.77 -15.02 -10.12
C PHE A 82 -0.52 -15.51 -10.79
N LYS A 83 -0.43 -16.25 -11.90
CA LYS A 83 -1.60 -16.85 -12.56
C LYS A 83 -2.36 -17.79 -11.63
N ASN A 84 -1.64 -18.69 -10.96
CA ASN A 84 -2.24 -19.75 -10.16
C ASN A 84 -2.75 -19.28 -8.79
N HIS A 85 -2.17 -18.21 -8.23
CA HIS A 85 -2.45 -17.80 -6.85
C HIS A 85 -3.05 -16.41 -6.70
N LEU A 86 -2.78 -15.47 -7.61
CA LEU A 86 -3.29 -14.10 -7.51
C LEU A 86 -4.43 -13.84 -8.51
N PHE A 87 -4.36 -14.42 -9.70
CA PHE A 87 -5.28 -14.14 -10.81
C PHE A 87 -6.07 -15.36 -11.31
N ASN A 88 -6.10 -16.45 -10.53
CA ASN A 88 -6.68 -17.73 -10.94
C ASN A 88 -8.19 -17.72 -11.25
N LYS A 89 -8.89 -16.65 -10.85
CA LYS A 89 -10.32 -16.44 -11.13
C LYS A 89 -10.60 -15.86 -12.52
N TYR A 90 -9.58 -15.37 -13.21
CA TYR A 90 -9.69 -14.82 -14.56
C TYR A 90 -9.44 -15.88 -15.63
N ASP A 91 -9.92 -15.63 -16.85
CA ASP A 91 -9.54 -16.44 -18.01
C ASP A 91 -8.06 -16.23 -18.38
N LEU A 92 -7.50 -17.12 -19.19
CA LEU A 92 -6.07 -17.11 -19.49
C LEU A 92 -5.60 -15.81 -20.18
N ALA A 93 -6.45 -15.22 -21.03
CA ALA A 93 -6.12 -13.98 -21.72
C ALA A 93 -5.99 -12.82 -20.73
N ILE A 94 -6.98 -12.64 -19.85
CA ILE A 94 -6.95 -11.60 -18.83
C ILE A 94 -5.86 -11.88 -17.79
N GLN A 95 -5.62 -13.14 -17.42
CA GLN A 95 -4.51 -13.51 -16.55
C GLN A 95 -3.16 -13.06 -17.11
N ASN A 96 -2.90 -13.29 -18.40
CA ASN A 96 -1.65 -12.86 -19.03
C ASN A 96 -1.46 -11.35 -18.92
N ASP A 97 -2.49 -10.57 -19.27
CA ASP A 97 -2.43 -9.11 -19.20
C ASP A 97 -2.18 -8.62 -17.76
N LEU A 98 -2.94 -9.14 -16.79
CA LEU A 98 -2.82 -8.77 -15.38
C LEU A 98 -1.46 -9.13 -14.79
N VAL A 99 -0.88 -10.26 -15.20
CA VAL A 99 0.44 -10.68 -14.74
C VAL A 99 1.53 -9.77 -15.29
N MET A 100 1.46 -9.41 -16.57
CA MET A 100 2.44 -8.46 -17.14
C MET A 100 2.38 -7.12 -16.44
N GLN A 101 1.17 -6.63 -16.16
CA GLN A 101 0.97 -5.41 -15.37
C GLN A 101 1.52 -5.59 -13.93
N ALA A 102 1.26 -6.73 -13.29
CA ALA A 102 1.77 -7.01 -11.96
C ALA A 102 3.31 -7.03 -11.91
N LEU A 103 3.99 -7.56 -12.92
CA LEU A 103 5.46 -7.53 -12.99
C LEU A 103 6.00 -6.09 -13.07
N MET A 104 5.30 -5.19 -13.76
CA MET A 104 5.69 -3.78 -13.87
C MET A 104 5.38 -2.99 -12.59
N HIS A 105 4.41 -3.43 -11.78
CA HIS A 105 3.91 -2.66 -10.63
C HIS A 105 4.26 -3.25 -9.26
N PHE A 106 4.50 -4.56 -9.11
CA PHE A 106 4.63 -5.24 -7.81
C PHE A 106 6.08 -5.41 -7.37
N HIS A 107 6.81 -4.30 -7.33
CA HIS A 107 8.19 -4.21 -6.85
C HIS A 107 8.28 -3.29 -5.61
N GLN A 108 9.46 -3.21 -4.98
CA GLN A 108 9.65 -2.55 -3.67
C GLN A 108 9.35 -1.04 -3.62
N ALA A 109 9.37 -0.38 -4.77
CA ALA A 109 9.02 1.04 -4.93
C ALA A 109 7.72 1.22 -5.73
N GLY A 110 7.08 0.10 -6.08
CA GLY A 110 5.92 0.05 -6.94
C GLY A 110 4.62 0.16 -6.16
N PHE A 111 3.54 -0.24 -6.81
CA PHE A 111 2.18 -0.06 -6.33
C PHE A 111 1.91 -0.58 -4.92
N PRO A 112 2.36 -1.80 -4.53
CA PRO A 112 2.03 -2.33 -3.21
C PRO A 112 2.61 -1.53 -2.03
N PHE A 113 3.60 -0.67 -2.30
CA PHE A 113 4.30 0.18 -1.33
C PHE A 113 4.03 1.68 -1.56
N ALA A 114 3.03 2.00 -2.38
CA ALA A 114 2.81 3.36 -2.86
C ALA A 114 2.57 4.36 -1.73
N THR A 115 1.82 3.98 -0.69
CA THR A 115 1.57 4.88 0.44
C THR A 115 2.87 5.15 1.19
N ASN A 116 3.72 4.13 1.37
CA ASN A 116 4.99 4.27 2.09
C ASN A 116 5.89 5.26 1.35
N TYR A 117 5.94 5.10 0.04
CA TYR A 117 6.73 5.94 -0.83
C TYR A 117 6.22 7.38 -0.82
N CYS A 118 4.90 7.60 -0.89
CA CYS A 118 4.30 8.94 -0.76
C CYS A 118 4.67 9.60 0.58
N VAL A 119 4.53 8.89 1.69
CA VAL A 119 4.82 9.42 3.02
C VAL A 119 6.32 9.71 3.19
N SER A 120 7.17 8.81 2.68
CA SER A 120 8.62 8.97 2.67
C SER A 120 9.07 10.11 1.75
N ASN A 121 8.37 10.43 0.67
CA ASN A 121 8.76 11.55 -0.21
C ASN A 121 8.26 12.91 0.25
N VAL A 122 7.27 12.96 1.14
CA VAL A 122 6.82 14.21 1.81
C VAL A 122 7.89 14.76 2.80
N ASN A 123 9.08 14.14 2.86
CA ASN A 123 10.26 14.42 3.68
C ASN A 123 10.82 15.86 3.71
N ALA A 124 10.19 16.85 3.08
CA ALA A 124 10.57 18.27 3.23
C ALA A 124 10.03 18.93 4.53
N GLY A 125 9.22 18.21 5.33
CA GLY A 125 8.64 18.71 6.58
C GLY A 125 9.60 18.74 7.78
N ALA A 126 9.24 19.54 8.80
CA ALA A 126 9.95 19.63 10.09
C ALA A 126 9.79 18.37 10.98
N VAL A 127 8.77 17.57 10.71
CA VAL A 127 8.51 16.24 11.28
C VAL A 127 8.46 15.23 10.14
N ARG A 128 9.08 14.06 10.31
CA ARG A 128 9.18 13.01 9.30
C ARG A 128 8.87 11.66 9.93
N ALA A 129 8.19 10.80 9.19
CA ALA A 129 8.04 9.40 9.57
C ALA A 129 9.36 8.65 9.27
N CYS A 130 9.71 7.67 10.12
CA CYS A 130 10.91 6.86 9.92
C CYS A 130 10.56 5.38 9.98
N GLU A 131 11.12 4.60 9.05
CA GLU A 131 11.16 3.14 9.06
C GLU A 131 9.84 2.47 9.47
N PRO A 132 8.75 2.62 8.68
CA PRO A 132 7.49 1.99 9.02
C PRO A 132 7.60 0.47 9.07
N GLN A 133 6.94 -0.13 10.05
CA GLN A 133 6.61 -1.55 9.99
C GLN A 133 5.53 -1.73 8.92
N THR A 134 5.89 -2.36 7.80
CA THR A 134 5.03 -2.48 6.62
C THR A 134 4.45 -3.88 6.52
N THR A 135 3.16 -3.99 6.21
CA THR A 135 2.48 -5.24 5.86
C THR A 135 1.63 -4.99 4.61
N ILE A 136 1.71 -5.89 3.64
CA ILE A 136 0.97 -5.84 2.39
C ILE A 136 0.26 -7.17 2.26
N ASP A 137 -1.07 -7.14 2.16
CA ASP A 137 -1.87 -8.34 1.96
C ASP A 137 -2.51 -8.33 0.58
N PHE A 138 -2.19 -9.34 -0.21
CA PHE A 138 -2.79 -9.62 -1.50
C PHE A 138 -3.99 -10.55 -1.29
N ILE A 139 -5.18 -10.08 -1.64
CA ILE A 139 -6.45 -10.78 -1.39
C ILE A 139 -7.16 -10.98 -2.74
N PRO A 140 -7.06 -12.18 -3.35
CA PRO A 140 -7.76 -12.48 -4.59
C PRO A 140 -9.29 -12.50 -4.37
N THR A 141 -9.99 -11.59 -5.02
CA THR A 141 -11.46 -11.47 -4.98
C THR A 141 -12.07 -11.73 -6.35
N ASP A 142 -13.39 -11.83 -6.44
CA ASP A 142 -14.09 -11.99 -7.73
C ASP A 142 -13.98 -10.73 -8.61
N ASN A 143 -13.69 -9.57 -8.01
CA ASN A 143 -13.59 -8.28 -8.70
C ASN A 143 -12.15 -7.88 -9.05
N GLY A 144 -11.17 -8.72 -8.70
CA GLY A 144 -9.74 -8.46 -8.88
C GLY A 144 -8.91 -8.76 -7.65
N LEU A 145 -7.66 -8.33 -7.70
CA LEU A 145 -6.73 -8.47 -6.60
C LEU A 145 -6.86 -7.25 -5.70
N GLN A 146 -7.46 -7.43 -4.53
CA GLN A 146 -7.46 -6.40 -3.50
C GLN A 146 -6.09 -6.39 -2.82
N ILE A 147 -5.49 -5.21 -2.71
CA ILE A 147 -4.18 -5.01 -2.10
C ILE A 147 -4.38 -4.11 -0.91
N LYS A 148 -4.09 -4.64 0.28
CA LYS A 148 -4.16 -3.91 1.54
C LYS A 148 -2.76 -3.63 2.05
N GLU A 149 -2.36 -2.36 2.01
CA GLU A 149 -1.11 -1.87 2.57
C GLU A 149 -1.38 -1.29 3.96
N GLU A 150 -0.67 -1.78 4.97
CA GLU A 150 -0.67 -1.25 6.32
C GLU A 150 0.74 -0.82 6.70
N GLN A 151 0.86 0.38 7.27
CA GLN A 151 2.12 0.86 7.83
C GLN A 151 1.92 1.37 9.24
N ILE A 152 2.81 0.97 10.13
CA ILE A 152 2.84 1.42 11.52
C ILE A 152 4.13 2.23 11.73
N TYR A 153 3.98 3.51 11.99
CA TYR A 153 5.09 4.44 12.24
C TYR A 153 5.34 4.55 13.75
N LYS A 154 6.32 3.79 14.23
CA LYS A 154 6.77 3.86 15.63
C LYS A 154 7.90 4.85 15.85
N LYS A 155 8.47 5.40 14.78
CA LYS A 155 9.55 6.38 14.82
C LYS A 155 9.16 7.63 14.03
N ILE A 156 9.37 8.79 14.64
CA ILE A 156 9.32 10.08 13.96
C ILE A 156 10.62 10.85 14.19
N SER A 157 11.08 11.57 13.18
CA SER A 157 12.23 12.45 13.27
C SER A 157 11.77 13.90 13.20
N THR A 158 12.38 14.74 14.03
CA THR A 158 12.29 16.19 13.98
C THR A 158 13.68 16.75 13.69
N ASN A 159 13.78 18.03 13.31
CA ASN A 159 15.05 18.69 12.96
C ASN A 159 16.22 18.42 13.94
N ASN A 160 15.95 18.11 15.21
CA ASN A 160 16.97 17.94 16.26
C ASN A 160 16.98 16.56 16.93
N ARG A 161 16.02 15.65 16.65
CA ARG A 161 15.88 14.40 17.40
C ARG A 161 14.96 13.37 16.73
N VAL A 162 15.28 12.09 16.89
CA VAL A 162 14.39 10.95 16.60
C VAL A 162 13.69 10.51 17.88
N TYR A 163 12.37 10.32 17.79
CA TYR A 163 11.52 9.80 18.85
C TYR A 163 11.01 8.43 18.43
N GLU A 164 10.98 7.50 19.37
CA GLU A 164 10.53 6.11 19.16
C GLU A 164 9.53 5.72 20.25
N THR A 165 8.47 5.01 19.87
CA THR A 165 7.54 4.37 20.80
C THR A 165 7.86 2.88 20.97
N HIS A 166 7.43 2.30 22.09
CA HIS A 166 7.65 0.89 22.39
C HIS A 166 6.32 0.14 22.58
N GLY A 167 6.38 -1.19 22.51
CA GLY A 167 5.19 -2.03 22.65
C GLY A 167 4.17 -1.80 21.52
N ASN A 168 2.90 -1.62 21.89
CA ASN A 168 1.79 -1.44 20.95
C ASN A 168 1.52 0.02 20.57
N GLU A 169 2.28 0.97 21.13
CA GLU A 169 2.14 2.38 20.82
C GLU A 169 2.77 2.71 19.45
N TYR A 170 2.18 3.68 18.75
CA TYR A 170 2.65 4.20 17.48
C TYR A 170 2.31 5.70 17.37
N TYR A 171 3.03 6.43 16.53
CA TYR A 171 2.76 7.84 16.26
C TYR A 171 1.67 8.01 15.21
N ALA A 172 1.71 7.17 14.18
CA ALA A 172 0.72 7.09 13.14
C ALA A 172 0.63 5.67 12.57
N LYS A 173 -0.50 5.36 11.96
CA LYS A 173 -0.75 4.16 11.20
C LYS A 173 -1.54 4.52 9.95
N THR A 174 -1.14 3.99 8.80
CA THR A 174 -1.92 4.10 7.57
C THR A 174 -2.44 2.73 7.17
N THR A 175 -3.64 2.70 6.58
CA THR A 175 -4.23 1.52 5.98
C THR A 175 -4.84 1.92 4.66
N THR A 176 -4.23 1.45 3.57
CA THR A 176 -4.64 1.71 2.20
C THR A 176 -5.20 0.43 1.63
N THR A 177 -6.39 0.51 1.06
CA THR A 177 -7.03 -0.60 0.35
C THR A 177 -7.23 -0.19 -1.09
N SER A 178 -6.71 -0.98 -2.01
CA SER A 178 -6.83 -0.74 -3.43
C SER A 178 -7.26 -1.99 -4.17
N LEU A 179 -7.79 -1.82 -5.38
CA LEU A 179 -8.18 -2.89 -6.29
C LEU A 179 -7.32 -2.83 -7.55
N PHE A 180 -6.73 -3.96 -7.90
CA PHE A 180 -6.01 -4.18 -9.15
C PHE A 180 -6.78 -5.17 -10.01
N ASN A 181 -7.27 -4.73 -11.17
CA ASN A 181 -8.12 -5.53 -12.04
C ASN A 181 -7.97 -5.08 -13.52
N PRO A 182 -8.69 -5.67 -14.48
CA PRO A 182 -8.54 -5.34 -15.90
C PRO A 182 -8.89 -3.89 -16.26
N GLN A 183 -9.65 -3.20 -15.41
CA GLN A 183 -9.99 -1.78 -15.59
C GLN A 183 -8.85 -0.87 -15.14
N GLY A 184 -7.92 -1.37 -14.34
CA GLY A 184 -6.77 -0.63 -13.86
C GLY A 184 -6.56 -0.77 -12.35
N ILE A 185 -6.01 0.30 -11.77
CA ILE A 185 -5.74 0.42 -10.35
C ILE A 185 -6.74 1.40 -9.74
N THR A 186 -7.49 0.99 -8.73
CA THR A 186 -8.46 1.85 -8.04
C THR A 186 -8.16 1.90 -6.56
N LEU A 187 -8.06 3.10 -5.98
CA LEU A 187 -7.99 3.27 -4.53
C LEU A 187 -9.41 3.19 -3.95
N LEU A 188 -9.65 2.19 -3.09
CA LEU A 188 -10.95 1.95 -2.47
C LEU A 188 -11.08 2.69 -1.14
N ASP A 189 -10.02 2.67 -0.32
CA ASP A 189 -10.02 3.35 0.97
C ASP A 189 -8.59 3.74 1.38
N LEU A 190 -8.48 4.84 2.11
CA LEU A 190 -7.24 5.27 2.76
C LEU A 190 -7.61 5.80 4.14
N GLU A 191 -7.21 5.05 5.15
CA GLU A 191 -7.38 5.40 6.55
C GLU A 191 -6.04 5.79 7.15
N ILE A 192 -6.05 6.89 7.90
CA ILE A 192 -4.90 7.36 8.69
C ILE A 192 -5.36 7.46 10.14
N ASP A 193 -4.74 6.68 11.01
CA ASP A 193 -4.88 6.75 12.47
C ASP A 193 -3.65 7.42 13.05
N CYS A 194 -3.80 8.63 13.58
CA CYS A 194 -2.69 9.45 14.03
C CYS A 194 -2.89 9.95 15.47
N PRO A 195 -2.55 9.13 16.50
CA PRO A 195 -2.72 9.52 17.89
C PRO A 195 -1.77 10.65 18.33
N ASN A 196 -0.69 10.88 17.60
CA ASN A 196 0.26 11.96 17.85
C ASN A 196 -0.03 13.19 16.97
N ALA A 197 -0.23 14.35 17.61
CA ALA A 197 -0.56 15.59 16.91
C ALA A 197 0.59 16.13 16.04
N ASP A 198 1.85 15.94 16.43
CA ASP A 198 2.99 16.39 15.65
C ASP A 198 3.14 15.56 14.36
N ALA A 199 2.92 14.25 14.44
CA ALA A 199 2.93 13.34 13.31
C ALA A 199 1.78 13.61 12.32
N ALA A 200 0.65 14.20 12.76
CA ALA A 200 -0.46 14.53 11.88
C ALA A 200 -0.06 15.51 10.77
N THR A 201 0.93 16.38 11.03
CA THR A 201 1.46 17.33 10.05
C THR A 201 2.17 16.68 8.85
N ILE A 202 2.55 15.40 8.97
CA ILE A 202 3.08 14.60 7.85
C ILE A 202 1.97 14.32 6.83
N PHE A 203 0.77 14.05 7.31
CA PHE A 203 -0.36 13.58 6.50
C PHE A 203 -1.35 14.70 6.15
N ASP A 204 -1.34 15.79 6.91
CA ASP A 204 -2.24 16.91 6.70
C ASP A 204 -1.47 18.23 6.65
N LYS A 205 -1.26 18.72 5.43
CA LYS A 205 -0.57 20.00 5.16
C LYS A 205 -1.45 21.22 5.36
N ARG A 206 -2.74 21.05 5.68
CA ARG A 206 -3.66 22.17 5.90
C ARG A 206 -3.33 22.89 7.21
N LYS A 207 -3.80 24.13 7.36
CA LYS A 207 -3.64 24.89 8.60
C LYS A 207 -4.51 24.27 9.70
N LEU A 208 -4.12 24.44 10.97
CA LEU A 208 -4.82 23.87 12.12
C LEU A 208 -6.35 24.07 12.11
N TRP A 209 -6.83 25.25 11.71
CA TRP A 209 -8.26 25.52 11.62
C TRP A 209 -8.97 24.63 10.58
N ASP A 210 -8.36 24.46 9.41
CA ASP A 210 -8.89 23.60 8.35
C ASP A 210 -8.87 22.11 8.77
N GLN A 211 -7.85 21.70 9.53
CA GLN A 211 -7.77 20.36 10.13
C GLN A 211 -8.93 20.12 11.11
N ILE A 212 -9.20 21.09 11.99
CA ILE A 212 -10.33 21.05 12.94
C ILE A 212 -11.66 21.00 12.19
N CYS A 213 -11.86 21.85 11.17
CA CYS A 213 -13.07 21.85 10.36
C CYS A 213 -13.29 20.51 9.66
N GLN A 214 -12.24 19.90 9.09
CA GLN A 214 -12.34 18.58 8.48
C GLN A 214 -12.65 17.50 9.51
N TYR A 215 -12.03 17.54 10.69
CA TYR A 215 -12.29 16.60 11.77
C TYR A 215 -13.77 16.63 12.17
N ILE A 216 -14.33 17.82 12.39
CA ILE A 216 -15.76 18.00 12.68
C ILE A 216 -16.62 17.47 11.53
N LYS A 217 -16.25 17.76 10.28
CA LYS A 217 -16.96 17.24 9.09
C LYS A 217 -16.98 15.71 9.07
N ASN A 218 -15.85 15.06 9.30
CA ASN A 218 -15.75 13.60 9.31
C ASN A 218 -16.60 12.98 10.44
N ILE A 219 -16.57 13.55 11.65
CA ILE A 219 -17.46 13.14 12.74
C ILE A 219 -18.92 13.22 12.28
N LEU A 220 -19.33 14.36 11.74
CA LEU A 220 -20.72 14.54 11.33
C LEU A 220 -21.14 13.56 10.22
N ILE A 221 -20.23 13.16 9.32
CA ILE A 221 -20.47 12.11 8.32
C ILE A 221 -20.61 10.74 8.98
N ASP A 222 -19.70 10.36 9.87
CA ASP A 222 -19.71 9.06 10.57
C ASP A 222 -20.98 8.87 11.40
N TYR A 223 -21.46 9.95 12.04
CA TYR A 223 -22.73 9.95 12.78
C TYR A 223 -23.96 10.13 11.87
N LYS A 224 -23.79 10.15 10.54
CA LYS A 224 -24.85 10.36 9.54
C LYS A 224 -25.64 11.66 9.73
N LEU A 225 -25.05 12.65 10.39
CA LEU A 225 -25.62 13.99 10.63
C LEU A 225 -25.35 14.93 9.47
N LEU A 226 -24.29 14.66 8.70
CA LEU A 226 -24.09 15.17 7.37
C LEU A 226 -24.15 13.98 6.42
N CYS A 227 -25.00 14.05 5.40
CA CYS A 227 -24.72 13.25 4.21
C CYS A 227 -23.40 13.76 3.65
N ASP A 228 -22.50 12.87 3.29
CA ASP A 228 -21.46 13.25 2.33
C ASP A 228 -22.22 13.87 1.17
N SER A 229 -22.10 15.18 0.98
CA SER A 229 -22.42 15.73 -0.33
C SER A 229 -21.57 14.89 -1.25
N LEU A 230 -22.20 14.17 -2.17
CA LEU A 230 -21.51 13.61 -3.33
C LEU A 230 -20.83 14.82 -3.99
N ALA A 231 -19.63 15.19 -3.52
CA ALA A 231 -18.60 15.71 -4.39
C ALA A 231 -18.57 14.63 -5.45
N GLU A 232 -19.18 14.95 -6.59
CA GLU A 232 -19.51 14.07 -7.69
C GLU A 232 -18.93 12.68 -7.46
N THR A 233 -19.76 11.67 -7.26
CA THR A 233 -19.39 10.34 -7.76
C THR A 233 -19.18 10.51 -9.27
N LYS A 234 -18.06 11.12 -9.65
CA LYS A 234 -17.25 10.62 -10.72
C LYS A 234 -17.15 9.14 -10.37
N GLU A 235 -17.66 8.30 -11.26
CA GLU A 235 -17.22 6.91 -11.33
C GLU A 235 -15.76 6.92 -10.88
N ILE A 236 -15.43 6.18 -9.80
CA ILE A 236 -14.08 6.24 -9.23
C ILE A 236 -13.17 5.75 -10.34
N GLU A 237 -12.63 6.70 -11.11
CA GLU A 237 -11.89 6.37 -12.29
C GLU A 237 -10.63 5.67 -11.81
N PRO A 238 -10.18 4.64 -12.56
CA PRO A 238 -8.91 4.01 -12.26
C PRO A 238 -7.85 5.10 -12.13
N LEU A 239 -7.13 5.10 -11.01
CA LEU A 239 -5.97 5.96 -10.79
C LEU A 239 -4.94 5.78 -11.91
N ILE A 240 -4.85 4.56 -12.44
CA ILE A 240 -4.10 4.21 -13.64
C ILE A 240 -4.99 3.30 -14.47
N ARG A 241 -5.20 3.66 -15.75
CA ARG A 241 -5.83 2.78 -16.75
C ARG A 241 -4.75 1.99 -17.47
N PHE A 242 -5.02 0.72 -17.72
CA PHE A 242 -4.18 -0.11 -18.58
C PHE A 242 -4.72 -0.01 -20.02
N ASP A 243 -4.12 0.85 -20.84
CA ASP A 243 -4.48 0.92 -22.26
C ASP A 243 -4.02 -0.37 -22.96
N ARG A 244 -4.91 -0.97 -23.77
CA ARG A 244 -4.67 -2.18 -24.57
C ARG A 244 -4.03 -1.86 -25.91
#